data_AF-A0A924HXC0-F1
#
_entry.id   AF-A0A924HXC0-F1
#
_cell.length_a   1.000
_cell.length_b   1.000
_cell.length_c   1.000
_cell.angle_alpha   90.00
_cell.angle_beta   90.00
_cell.angle_gamma   90.00
#
_symmetry.space_group_name_H-M   'P 1'
#
loop_
_entity.id
_entity.type
_entity.pdbx_description
1 polymer ?
#
loop_
_entity_poly.entity_id
_entity_poly.type
_entity_poly.pdbx_seq_one_letter_code
_entity_poly.pdbx_strand_id
1 'polypeptide(L)'
;TMRFWDFRGPWLEPLRGPNGLDLDKIKNDIQPWQARRAAEYMTHAPLGSLNSVGGVATEINSFNYVSPRAWLACSHFVLGFFFLIGHLWHAGRARAAVAGFEKGIDRSTEATLAMPNLD
;
A
#
# COMPACT_ATOMS: atom_id res chain seq x y z
N THR A 1 0.84 21.01 0.38
CA THR A 1 1.12 19.90 -0.55
C THR A 1 -0.17 19.51 -1.26
N MET A 2 -0.32 19.84 -2.55
CA MET A 2 -1.62 19.80 -3.25
C MET A 2 -2.27 18.41 -3.34
N ARG A 3 -1.47 17.36 -3.49
CA ARG A 3 -1.95 15.98 -3.70
C ARG A 3 -2.60 15.33 -2.47
N PHE A 4 -2.50 15.97 -1.30
CA PHE A 4 -2.98 15.41 -0.02
C PHE A 4 -4.03 16.29 0.66
N TRP A 5 -4.78 17.09 -0.11
CA TRP A 5 -5.78 18.01 0.41
C TRP A 5 -6.96 17.30 1.13
N ASP A 6 -7.19 16.02 0.81
CA ASP A 6 -8.16 15.15 1.48
C ASP A 6 -7.77 14.75 2.91
N PHE A 7 -6.53 15.01 3.34
CA PHE A 7 -6.08 14.67 4.69
C PHE A 7 -6.94 15.38 5.75
N ARG A 8 -7.39 14.59 6.72
CA ARG A 8 -8.09 15.05 7.92
C ARG A 8 -7.32 14.56 9.15
N GLY A 9 -7.12 15.45 10.12
CA GLY A 9 -6.36 15.12 11.31
C GLY A 9 -6.66 16.08 12.46
N PRO A 10 -6.73 15.60 13.71
CA PRO A 10 -7.28 16.36 14.84
C PRO A 10 -6.48 17.64 15.15
N TRP A 11 -5.21 17.70 14.77
CA TRP A 11 -4.36 18.89 14.93
C TRP A 11 -4.56 19.94 13.83
N LEU A 12 -5.20 19.58 12.71
CA LEU A 12 -5.48 20.47 11.58
C LEU A 12 -6.96 20.87 11.50
N GLU A 13 -7.88 19.97 11.89
CA GLU A 13 -9.33 20.22 11.81
C GLU A 13 -9.82 21.53 12.43
N PRO A 14 -9.29 22.02 13.57
CA PRO A 14 -9.71 23.31 14.13
C PRO A 14 -9.55 24.49 13.17
N LEU A 15 -8.56 24.43 12.26
CA LEU A 15 -8.27 25.47 11.27
C LEU A 15 -9.12 25.35 10.00
N ARG A 16 -10.02 24.36 9.93
CA ARG A 16 -10.93 24.16 8.80
C ARG A 16 -12.27 24.88 9.06
N GLY A 17 -12.82 25.48 8.01
CA GLY A 17 -14.17 26.03 7.92
C GLY A 17 -14.98 25.32 6.83
N PRO A 18 -16.18 25.83 6.49
CA PRO A 18 -17.07 25.22 5.49
C PRO A 18 -16.44 25.07 4.09
N ASN A 19 -15.54 25.99 3.73
CA ASN A 19 -14.92 26.07 2.40
C ASN A 19 -13.45 25.61 2.38
N GLY A 20 -13.00 24.83 3.36
CA GLY A 20 -11.60 24.38 3.47
C GLY A 20 -10.85 25.10 4.58
N LEU A 21 -9.55 25.36 4.40
CA LEU A 21 -8.75 26.05 5.41
C LEU A 21 -9.21 27.51 5.55
N ASP A 22 -9.49 27.93 6.78
CA ASP A 22 -10.01 29.25 7.09
C ASP A 22 -8.88 30.25 7.32
N LEU A 23 -8.87 31.34 6.54
CA LEU A 23 -7.82 32.34 6.59
C LEU A 23 -7.77 33.11 7.91
N ASP A 24 -8.91 33.35 8.54
CA ASP A 24 -8.98 34.09 9.80
C ASP A 24 -8.41 33.24 10.94
N LYS A 25 -8.85 31.98 11.01
CA LYS A 25 -8.32 31.01 11.99
C LYS A 25 -6.82 30.76 11.84
N ILE A 26 -6.32 30.73 10.61
CA ILE A 26 -4.87 30.58 10.36
C ILE A 26 -4.09 31.78 10.92
N LYS A 27 -4.64 32.99 10.84
CA LYS A 27 -3.97 34.20 11.34
C LYS A 27 -4.01 34.29 12.86
N ASN A 28 -5.11 33.86 13.48
CA ASN A 28 -5.40 34.21 14.88
C ASN A 28 -5.41 33.00 15.84
N ASP A 29 -5.67 31.78 15.36
CA ASP A 29 -6.07 30.67 16.22
C ASP A 29 -5.05 29.52 16.29
N ILE A 30 -3.91 29.62 15.59
CA ILE A 30 -2.87 28.57 15.65
C ILE A 30 -2.32 28.45 17.07
N GLN A 31 -2.52 27.28 17.68
CA GLN A 31 -2.06 27.01 19.03
C GLN A 31 -0.65 26.41 19.07
N PRO A 32 0.15 26.66 20.11
CA PRO A 32 1.50 26.09 20.25
C PRO A 32 1.53 24.56 20.19
N TRP A 33 0.48 23.88 20.67
CA TRP A 33 0.41 22.42 20.62
C TRP A 33 0.19 21.88 19.19
N GLN A 34 -0.51 22.63 18.33
CA GLN A 34 -0.67 22.28 16.91
C GLN A 34 0.67 22.40 16.19
N ALA A 35 1.42 23.48 16.46
CA ALA A 35 2.75 23.67 15.90
C ALA A 35 3.71 22.53 16.31
N ARG A 36 3.73 22.15 17.60
CA ARG A 36 4.54 21.02 18.08
C ARG A 36 4.15 19.71 17.38
N ARG A 37 2.86 19.43 17.25
CA ARG A 37 2.37 18.22 16.60
C ARG A 37 2.67 18.19 15.09
N ALA A 38 2.54 19.33 14.42
CA ALA A 38 2.90 19.45 13.01
C ALA A 38 4.42 19.24 12.79
N ALA A 39 5.26 19.82 13.65
CA ALA A 39 6.71 19.63 13.61
C ALA A 39 7.09 18.16 13.88
N GLU A 40 6.49 17.52 14.89
CA GLU A 40 6.68 16.10 15.21
C GLU A 40 6.40 15.21 13.99
N TYR A 41 5.26 15.39 13.31
CA TYR A 41 4.89 14.58 12.15
C TYR A 41 5.69 14.91 10.89
N MET A 42 6.16 16.15 10.75
CA MET A 42 7.07 16.51 9.67
C MET A 42 8.42 15.79 9.82
N THR A 43 9.00 15.75 11.02
CA THR A 43 10.31 15.14 11.27
C THR A 43 10.27 13.61 11.44
N HIS A 44 9.08 13.04 11.61
CA HIS A 44 8.84 11.58 11.63
C HIS A 44 8.04 11.12 10.40
N ALA A 45 8.32 11.71 9.24
CA ALA A 45 7.75 11.25 7.99
C ALA A 45 8.11 9.77 7.76
N PRO A 46 7.22 8.95 7.16
CA PRO A 46 7.43 7.51 7.01
C PRO A 46 8.40 7.17 5.86
N LEU A 47 9.63 7.69 5.95
CA LEU A 47 10.74 7.44 5.03
C LEU A 47 11.95 6.92 5.82
N GLY A 48 12.61 5.91 5.26
CA GLY A 48 13.86 5.37 5.81
C GLY A 48 14.37 4.19 4.99
N SER A 49 15.62 3.79 5.25
CA SER A 49 16.29 2.67 4.60
C SER A 49 15.97 1.33 5.27
N LEU A 50 16.32 0.22 4.59
CA LEU A 50 16.11 -1.13 5.12
C LEU A 50 16.90 -1.41 6.40
N ASN A 51 18.08 -0.81 6.56
CA ASN A 51 18.91 -0.89 7.78
C ASN A 51 18.53 0.17 8.83
N SER A 52 17.33 0.72 8.75
CA SER A 52 16.72 1.64 9.72
C SER A 52 17.34 3.03 9.84
N VAL A 53 17.94 3.56 8.76
CA VAL A 53 18.36 4.98 8.72
C VAL A 53 17.15 5.81 8.30
N GLY A 54 16.66 6.67 9.19
CA GLY A 54 15.50 7.52 8.96
C GLY A 54 15.83 8.73 8.11
N GLY A 55 14.90 9.14 7.24
CA GLY A 55 15.07 10.28 6.35
C GLY A 55 14.98 9.90 4.87
N VAL A 56 15.46 10.80 4.01
CA VAL A 56 15.48 10.58 2.56
C VAL A 56 16.61 9.62 2.16
N ALA A 57 16.59 9.11 0.93
CA ALA A 57 17.58 8.12 0.47
C ALA A 57 19.04 8.64 0.46
N THR A 58 19.24 9.96 0.47
CA THR A 58 20.56 10.61 0.52
C THR A 58 20.94 11.11 1.92
N GLU A 59 20.16 10.74 2.95
CA GLU A 59 20.44 11.12 4.33
C GLU A 59 21.68 10.39 4.87
N ILE A 60 22.47 11.07 5.69
CA ILE A 60 23.61 10.44 6.36
C ILE A 60 23.14 9.53 7.50
N ASN A 61 23.95 8.53 7.86
CA ASN A 61 23.69 7.66 9.01
C ASN A 61 23.70 8.47 10.32
N SER A 62 22.53 8.78 10.87
CA SER A 62 22.40 9.62 12.07
C SER A 62 21.20 9.23 12.95
N PHE A 63 20.03 9.02 12.35
CA PHE A 63 18.78 8.76 13.07
C PHE A 63 18.28 7.34 12.79
N ASN A 64 18.10 6.52 13.84
CA ASN A 64 17.63 5.15 13.72
C ASN A 64 16.09 5.10 13.78
N TYR A 65 15.43 5.13 12.62
CA TYR A 65 13.97 5.21 12.53
C TYR A 65 13.44 4.67 11.19
N VAL A 66 12.43 3.81 11.27
CA VAL A 66 11.51 3.50 10.17
C VAL A 66 10.11 3.44 10.75
N SER A 67 9.16 4.14 10.12
CA SER A 67 7.78 4.17 10.61
C SER A 67 7.15 2.76 10.62
N PRO A 68 6.45 2.36 11.69
CA PRO A 68 5.65 1.13 11.70
C PRO A 68 4.64 1.05 10.54
N ARG A 69 4.17 2.20 10.03
CA ARG A 69 3.31 2.26 8.84
C ARG A 69 3.98 1.64 7.62
N ALA A 70 5.27 1.93 7.42
CA ALA A 70 6.05 1.37 6.30
C ALA A 70 6.22 -0.13 6.47
N TRP A 71 6.65 -0.60 7.65
CA TRP A 71 6.82 -2.03 7.93
C TRP A 71 5.53 -2.84 7.74
N LEU A 72 4.42 -2.35 8.27
CA LEU A 72 3.13 -3.02 8.16
C LEU A 72 2.62 -3.01 6.72
N ALA A 73 2.66 -1.86 6.03
CA ALA A 73 2.18 -1.78 4.65
C ALA A 73 3.00 -2.68 3.71
N CYS A 74 4.32 -2.64 3.79
CA CYS A 74 5.20 -3.45 2.94
C CYS A 74 4.99 -4.96 3.18
N SER A 75 4.97 -5.38 4.45
CA SER A 75 4.78 -6.80 4.78
C SER A 75 3.43 -7.33 4.31
N HIS A 76 2.34 -6.59 4.56
CA HIS A 76 1.00 -7.02 4.16
C HIS A 76 0.79 -6.99 2.64
N PHE A 77 1.43 -6.06 1.93
CA PHE A 77 1.39 -6.06 0.46
C PHE A 77 2.06 -7.31 -0.12
N VAL A 78 3.25 -7.66 0.35
CA VAL A 78 3.97 -8.87 -0.08
C VAL A 78 3.17 -10.13 0.24
N LEU A 79 2.61 -10.21 1.46
CA LEU A 79 1.75 -11.33 1.85
C LEU A 79 0.50 -11.41 0.96
N GLY A 80 -0.21 -10.30 0.76
CA GLY A 80 -1.40 -10.25 -0.08
C GLY A 80 -1.12 -10.68 -1.53
N PHE A 81 0.01 -10.28 -2.09
CA PHE A 81 0.45 -10.71 -3.42
C PHE A 81 0.66 -12.23 -3.50
N PHE A 82 1.36 -12.83 -2.54
CA PHE A 82 1.56 -14.28 -2.54
C PHE A 82 0.28 -15.07 -2.24
N PHE A 83 -0.66 -14.49 -1.47
CA PHE A 83 -1.99 -15.07 -1.30
C PHE A 83 -2.75 -15.09 -2.64
N LEU A 84 -2.64 -14.05 -3.46
CA LEU A 84 -3.23 -14.04 -4.80
C LEU A 84 -2.59 -15.10 -5.71
N ILE A 85 -1.27 -15.24 -5.70
CA ILE A 85 -0.57 -16.30 -6.45
C ILE A 85 -1.06 -17.68 -5.98
N GLY A 86 -1.09 -17.92 -4.67
CA GLY A 86 -1.59 -19.16 -4.09
C GLY A 86 -3.04 -19.43 -4.48
N HIS A 87 -3.90 -18.41 -4.48
CA HIS A 87 -5.27 -18.50 -4.94
C HIS A 87 -5.36 -18.96 -6.39
N LEU A 88 -4.66 -18.29 -7.32
CA LEU A 88 -4.70 -18.64 -8.75
C LEU A 88 -4.18 -20.06 -9.00
N TRP A 89 -3.05 -20.41 -8.37
CA TRP A 89 -2.47 -21.74 -8.47
C TRP A 89 -3.45 -22.83 -7.99
N HIS A 90 -3.99 -22.68 -6.78
CA HIS A 90 -4.87 -23.68 -6.19
C HIS A 90 -6.25 -23.72 -6.85
N ALA A 91 -6.81 -22.58 -7.25
CA ALA A 91 -8.09 -22.53 -7.95
C ALA A 91 -7.99 -23.22 -9.33
N GLY A 92 -6.94 -22.91 -10.10
CA GLY A 92 -6.69 -23.57 -11.39
C GLY A 92 -6.50 -25.08 -11.24
N ARG A 93 -5.65 -25.50 -10.29
CA ARG A 93 -5.43 -26.93 -10.02
C ARG A 93 -6.69 -27.64 -9.54
N ALA A 94 -7.48 -27.03 -8.65
CA ALA A 94 -8.72 -27.61 -8.16
C ALA A 94 -9.74 -27.83 -9.29
N ARG A 95 -9.87 -26.86 -10.21
CA ARG A 95 -10.71 -26.99 -11.40
C ARG A 95 -10.25 -28.11 -12.32
N ALA A 96 -8.96 -28.17 -12.65
CA ALA A 96 -8.40 -29.24 -13.48
C ALA A 96 -8.57 -30.63 -12.84
N ALA A 97 -8.44 -30.72 -11.51
CA ALA A 97 -8.57 -31.98 -10.78
C ALA A 97 -10.02 -32.49 -10.75
N VAL A 98 -10.99 -31.61 -10.53
CA VAL A 98 -12.42 -31.97 -10.63
C VAL A 98 -12.79 -32.38 -12.05
N ALA A 99 -12.19 -31.76 -13.06
CA ALA A 99 -12.42 -32.11 -14.46
C ALA A 99 -11.57 -33.33 -14.93
N GLY A 100 -10.66 -33.85 -14.10
CA GLY A 100 -9.93 -35.10 -14.34
C GLY A 100 -8.71 -35.02 -15.26
N PHE A 101 -8.20 -33.83 -15.57
CA PHE A 101 -7.04 -33.65 -16.49
C PHE A 101 -5.84 -32.94 -15.83
N GLU A 102 -5.80 -32.82 -14.50
CA GLU A 102 -4.70 -32.15 -13.78
C GLU A 102 -3.35 -32.88 -13.91
N LYS A 103 -3.36 -34.15 -14.30
CA LYS A 103 -2.17 -34.99 -14.49
C LYS A 103 -1.66 -35.01 -15.94
N GLY A 104 -2.29 -34.26 -16.83
CA GLY A 104 -1.94 -34.19 -18.24
C GLY A 104 -3.08 -34.64 -19.17
N ILE A 105 -2.80 -34.58 -20.46
CA ILE A 105 -3.74 -34.92 -21.54
C ILE A 105 -3.72 -36.44 -21.77
N ASP A 106 -4.90 -37.04 -21.92
CA ASP A 106 -5.02 -38.43 -22.39
C ASP A 106 -4.69 -38.50 -23.89
N ARG A 107 -3.65 -39.27 -24.23
CA ARG A 107 -3.17 -39.45 -25.60
C ARG A 107 -4.19 -40.11 -26.53
N SER A 108 -5.17 -40.82 -25.98
CA SER A 108 -6.22 -41.48 -26.76
C SER A 108 -7.46 -40.60 -27.00
N THR A 109 -7.62 -39.52 -26.22
CA THR A 109 -8.81 -38.65 -26.24
C THR A 109 -8.45 -37.16 -26.23
N GLU A 110 -7.38 -36.78 -26.93
CA GLU A 110 -6.92 -35.38 -27.02
C GLU A 110 -8.00 -34.46 -27.62
N ALA A 111 -8.53 -33.54 -26.81
CA ALA A 111 -9.69 -32.72 -27.15
C ALA A 111 -9.49 -31.81 -28.37
N THR A 112 -8.27 -31.29 -28.56
CA THR A 112 -7.93 -30.41 -29.69
C THR A 112 -8.00 -31.12 -31.04
N LEU A 113 -7.82 -32.44 -31.10
CA LEU A 113 -7.93 -33.22 -32.35
C LEU A 113 -9.39 -33.40 -32.83
N ALA A 114 -10.37 -33.18 -31.95
CA ALA A 114 -11.79 -33.24 -32.28
C ALA A 114 -12.37 -31.87 -32.71
N MET A 115 -11.57 -30.81 -32.67
CA MET A 115 -11.97 -29.46 -33.08
C MET A 115 -11.51 -29.17 -34.51
N PRO A 116 -12.25 -28.34 -35.27
CA PRO A 116 -11.77 -27.88 -36.57
C PRO A 116 -10.52 -27.01 -36.42
N ASN A 117 -9.71 -26.93 -37.48
CA ASN A 117 -8.63 -25.94 -37.56
C ASN A 117 -9.22 -24.52 -37.47
N LEU A 118 -8.40 -23.60 -36.96
CA LEU A 118 -8.79 -22.19 -36.89
C LEU A 118 -8.78 -21.52 -38.28
N ASP A 119 -8.01 -22.07 -39.22
CA ASP A 119 -7.79 -21.59 -40.59
C ASP A 119 -7.89 -22.70 -41.65
#